data_AF-A0A5E7AG50-F1
#
_entry.id   AF-A0A5E7AG50-F1
#
_cell.length_a   1.000
_cell.length_b   1.000
_cell.length_c   1.000
_cell.angle_alpha   90.00
_cell.angle_beta   90.00
_cell.angle_gamma   90.00
#
_symmetry.space_group_name_H-M   'P 1'
#
loop_
_entity.id
_entity.type
_entity.pdbx_description
1 polymer ?
#
loop_
_entity_poly.entity_id
_entity_poly.type
_entity_poly.pdbx_seq_one_letter_code
_entity_poly.pdbx_strand_id
1 'polypeptide(L)'
;MTAPLHGFVDAQDYYRRASSRYFLGEIRTPTLIIQAADDPFVFPHSLPLAEELSDCIQFELQAKGGHVGFVDGSLRQPGYYLERRIPQWLTAVGRE
;
A
#
# COMPACT_ATOMS: atom_id res chain seq x y z
N MET A 1 23.37 0.86 -4.77
CA MET A 1 23.63 -0.14 -3.70
C MET A 1 23.65 0.60 -2.37
N THR A 2 22.69 0.33 -1.49
CA THR A 2 22.46 1.10 -0.24
C THR A 2 22.85 0.36 1.05
N ALA A 3 23.33 -0.89 0.98
CA ALA A 3 23.51 -1.72 2.18
C ALA A 3 24.79 -1.43 3.00
N PRO A 4 26.03 -1.35 2.47
CA PRO A 4 27.19 -1.25 3.36
C PRO A 4 27.38 0.14 3.98
N LEU A 5 26.75 1.19 3.42
CA LEU A 5 26.98 2.57 3.86
C LEU A 5 26.25 2.96 5.16
N HIS A 6 25.28 2.16 5.60
CA HIS A 6 24.41 2.50 6.74
C HIS A 6 24.31 1.39 7.79
N GLY A 7 25.26 0.45 7.83
CA GLY A 7 25.29 -0.60 8.85
C GLY A 7 24.21 -1.69 8.69
N PHE A 8 23.71 -1.87 7.46
CA PHE A 8 22.85 -2.99 7.10
C PHE A 8 23.67 -4.07 6.39
N VAL A 9 23.42 -5.32 6.75
CA VAL A 9 24.17 -6.47 6.18
C VAL A 9 23.86 -6.64 4.69
N ASP A 10 22.58 -6.45 4.33
CA ASP A 10 22.09 -6.52 2.96
C ASP A 10 20.72 -5.79 2.85
N ALA A 11 20.09 -5.84 1.67
CA ALA A 11 18.77 -5.26 1.46
C ALA A 11 17.69 -5.93 2.31
N GLN A 12 17.80 -7.23 2.57
CA GLN A 12 16.83 -7.96 3.38
C GLN A 12 16.93 -7.58 4.86
N ASP A 13 18.14 -7.34 5.38
CA ASP A 13 18.40 -6.81 6.72
C ASP A 13 17.87 -5.38 6.87
N TYR A 14 18.06 -4.54 5.86
CA TYR A 14 17.43 -3.22 5.80
C TYR A 14 15.91 -3.32 5.90
N TYR A 15 15.27 -4.12 5.03
CA TYR A 15 13.81 -4.28 5.07
C TYR A 15 13.35 -4.87 6.39
N ARG A 16 14.05 -5.85 6.97
CA ARG A 16 13.67 -6.43 8.26
C ARG A 16 13.73 -5.43 9.40
N ARG A 17 14.71 -4.52 9.41
CA ARG A 17 14.94 -3.59 10.52
C ARG A 17 14.18 -2.28 10.38
N ALA A 18 13.94 -1.85 9.14
CA ALA A 18 13.34 -0.56 8.83
C ALA A 18 11.92 -0.66 8.27
N SER A 19 11.31 -1.85 8.22
CA SER A 19 9.95 -1.99 7.68
C SER A 19 8.94 -1.28 8.56
N SER A 20 8.07 -0.49 7.92
CA SER A 20 6.89 0.08 8.55
C SER A 20 5.84 -0.96 8.92
N ARG A 21 5.94 -2.20 8.39
CA ARG A 21 5.01 -3.31 8.61
C ARG A 21 4.72 -3.58 10.10
N TYR A 22 5.73 -3.46 10.96
CA TYR A 22 5.60 -3.73 12.40
C TYR A 22 4.74 -2.71 13.15
N PHE A 23 4.48 -1.54 12.56
CA PHE A 23 3.73 -0.45 13.18
C PHE A 23 2.30 -0.34 12.67
N LEU A 24 1.90 -1.15 11.68
CA LEU A 24 0.57 -1.09 11.08
C LEU A 24 -0.53 -1.44 12.11
N GLY A 25 -0.27 -2.37 13.02
CA GLY A 25 -1.21 -2.73 14.09
C GLY A 25 -1.45 -1.63 15.13
N GLU A 26 -0.58 -0.63 15.19
CA GLU A 26 -0.68 0.49 16.15
C GLU A 26 -1.45 1.69 15.59
N ILE A 27 -1.79 1.69 14.31
CA ILE A 27 -2.53 2.79 13.68
C ILE A 27 -3.92 2.92 14.35
N ARG A 28 -4.20 4.11 14.88
CA ARG A 28 -5.51 4.44 15.51
C ARG A 28 -6.34 5.42 14.70
N THR A 29 -5.74 6.03 13.68
CA THR A 29 -6.43 6.94 12.77
C THR A 29 -7.01 6.15 11.60
N PRO A 30 -8.25 6.42 11.16
CA PRO A 30 -8.79 5.83 9.94
C PRO A 30 -7.80 5.97 8.80
N THR A 31 -7.40 4.85 8.20
CA THR A 31 -6.34 4.81 7.19
C THR A 31 -6.74 3.90 6.04
N LEU A 32 -6.62 4.39 4.80
CA LEU A 32 -6.82 3.60 3.60
C LEU A 32 -5.46 3.26 2.98
N ILE A 33 -5.18 1.97 2.81
CA ILE A 33 -4.01 1.47 2.08
C ILE A 33 -4.51 0.85 0.78
N ILE A 34 -4.05 1.38 -0.36
CA ILE A 34 -4.35 0.84 -1.70
C ILE A 34 -3.04 0.35 -2.30
N GLN A 35 -3.02 -0.89 -2.78
CA GLN A 35 -1.87 -1.54 -3.41
C GLN A 35 -2.28 -2.24 -4.70
N ALA A 36 -1.32 -2.44 -5.61
CA ALA A 36 -1.54 -3.18 -6.86
C ALA A 36 -0.71 -4.47 -6.86
N ALA A 37 -1.34 -5.59 -7.23
CA ALA A 37 -0.66 -6.88 -7.27
C ALA A 37 0.36 -7.01 -8.42
N ASP A 38 0.22 -6.17 -9.45
CA ASP A 38 1.14 -6.07 -10.59
C ASP A 38 2.17 -4.94 -10.43
N ASP A 39 2.37 -4.41 -9.21
CA ASP A 39 3.41 -3.44 -8.90
C ASP A 39 4.82 -4.07 -9.07
N PRO A 40 5.68 -3.54 -9.97
CA PRO A 40 7.02 -4.08 -10.19
C PRO A 40 8.02 -3.80 -9.05
N PHE A 41 7.67 -2.93 -8.09
CA PHE A 41 8.51 -2.55 -6.96
C PHE A 41 8.02 -3.13 -5.64
N VAL A 42 6.71 -3.34 -5.48
CA VAL A 42 6.11 -3.94 -4.28
C VAL A 42 5.74 -5.39 -4.57
N PHE A 43 6.58 -6.31 -4.12
CA PHE A 43 6.34 -7.73 -4.32
C PHE A 43 5.21 -8.26 -3.41
N PRO A 44 4.47 -9.30 -3.82
CA PRO A 44 3.37 -9.87 -3.03
C PRO A 44 3.76 -10.30 -1.61
N HIS A 45 4.99 -10.79 -1.41
CA HIS A 45 5.48 -11.19 -0.10
C HIS A 45 5.74 -10.00 0.85
N SER A 46 5.82 -8.79 0.31
CA SER A 46 5.97 -7.55 1.09
C SER A 46 4.63 -7.01 1.58
N LEU A 47 3.51 -7.50 1.06
CA LEU A 47 2.17 -7.08 1.48
C LEU A 47 1.90 -7.51 2.93
N PRO A 48 1.23 -6.66 3.72
CA PRO A 48 0.85 -7.00 5.08
C PRO A 48 -0.17 -8.13 5.09
N LEU A 49 -0.09 -8.99 6.10
CA LEU A 49 -1.11 -9.97 6.43
C LEU A 49 -2.25 -9.26 7.17
N ALA A 50 -3.46 -9.81 7.07
CA ALA A 50 -4.64 -9.23 7.72
C ALA A 50 -4.46 -9.07 9.25
N GLU A 51 -3.73 -9.99 9.89
CA GLU A 51 -3.43 -9.96 11.33
C GLU A 51 -2.47 -8.83 11.75
N GLU A 52 -1.75 -8.23 10.80
CA GLU A 52 -0.81 -7.14 11.07
C GLU A 52 -1.48 -5.76 10.97
N LEU A 53 -2.74 -5.71 10.51
CA LEU A 53 -3.49 -4.49 10.30
C LEU A 53 -4.36 -4.20 11.52
N SER A 54 -4.35 -2.95 11.98
CA SER A 54 -5.34 -2.48 12.97
C SER A 54 -6.75 -2.43 12.36
N ASP A 55 -7.78 -2.48 13.20
CA ASP A 55 -9.17 -2.29 12.79
C ASP A 55 -9.44 -0.92 12.13
N CYS A 56 -8.55 0.05 12.34
CA CYS A 56 -8.62 1.38 11.73
C CYS A 56 -8.10 1.41 10.28
N ILE A 57 -7.53 0.30 9.78
CA ILE A 57 -6.98 0.22 8.43
C ILE A 57 -7.96 -0.50 7.51
N GLN A 58 -8.31 0.17 6.42
CA GLN A 58 -8.91 -0.48 5.25
C GLN A 58 -7.80 -0.78 4.24
N PHE A 59 -7.58 -2.06 3.93
CA PHE A 59 -6.60 -2.50 2.94
C PHE A 59 -7.29 -2.97 1.65
N GLU A 60 -6.90 -2.42 0.51
CA GLU A 60 -7.42 -2.75 -0.81
C GLU A 60 -6.30 -3.17 -1.74
N LEU A 61 -6.34 -4.43 -2.18
CA LEU A 61 -5.42 -4.96 -3.18
C LEU A 61 -6.11 -5.02 -4.54
N GLN A 62 -5.66 -4.17 -5.47
CA GLN A 62 -6.10 -4.18 -6.87
C GLN A 62 -5.32 -5.22 -7.66
N ALA A 63 -6.01 -5.97 -8.52
CA ALA A 63 -5.36 -6.95 -9.39
C ALA A 63 -4.44 -6.30 -10.43
N LYS A 64 -4.77 -5.07 -10.85
CA LYS A 64 -4.04 -4.29 -11.85
C LYS A 64 -4.03 -2.81 -11.48
N GLY A 65 -2.91 -2.16 -11.74
CA GLY A 65 -2.70 -0.73 -11.49
C GLY A 65 -1.25 -0.30 -11.66
N GLY A 66 -0.30 -1.24 -11.64
CA GLY A 66 1.13 -0.94 -11.61
C GLY A 66 1.51 -0.11 -10.39
N HIS A 67 2.70 0.48 -10.43
CA HIS A 67 3.23 1.22 -9.26
C HIS A 67 2.47 2.53 -8.95
N VAL A 68 2.02 3.24 -9.98
CA VAL A 68 1.43 4.58 -9.86
C VAL A 68 0.19 4.80 -10.73
N GLY A 69 -0.16 3.84 -11.59
CA GLY A 69 -1.15 4.05 -12.62
C GLY A 69 -2.58 3.96 -12.09
N PHE A 70 -2.89 2.86 -11.39
CA PHE A 70 -4.24 2.50 -10.96
C PHE A 70 -5.30 2.81 -12.03
N VAL A 71 -4.93 2.57 -13.29
CA VAL A 71 -5.79 2.79 -14.45
C VAL A 71 -6.58 1.51 -14.67
N ASP A 72 -7.89 1.63 -14.57
CA ASP A 72 -8.84 0.58 -14.93
C ASP A 72 -9.55 0.93 -16.25
N GLY A 73 -10.51 0.11 -16.65
CA GLY A 73 -11.26 0.32 -17.89
C GLY A 73 -10.52 -0.11 -19.15
N SER A 74 -10.82 0.54 -20.28
CA SER A 74 -10.30 0.18 -21.60
C SER A 74 -9.41 1.28 -22.17
N LEU A 75 -8.55 0.96 -23.14
CA LEU A 75 -7.73 1.97 -23.84
C LEU A 75 -8.53 3.15 -24.42
N ARG A 76 -9.82 2.95 -24.72
CA ARG A 76 -10.72 3.98 -25.26
C ARG A 76 -11.49 4.75 -24.18
N GLN A 77 -11.57 4.19 -22.98
CA GLN A 77 -12.21 4.78 -21.80
C GLN A 77 -11.39 4.36 -20.57
N PRO A 78 -10.23 5.00 -20.34
CA PRO A 78 -9.46 4.74 -19.14
C PRO A 78 -10.25 5.27 -17.95
N GLY A 79 -10.37 4.44 -16.93
CA GLY A 79 -10.86 4.86 -15.63
C GLY A 79 -9.70 5.04 -14.66
N TYR A 80 -9.78 6.08 -13.84
CA TYR A 80 -8.75 6.40 -12.86
C TYR A 80 -9.28 6.00 -11.49
N TYR A 81 -8.90 4.81 -11.02
CA TYR A 81 -9.46 4.23 -9.80
C TYR A 81 -9.23 5.13 -8.58
N LEU A 82 -7.99 5.62 -8.40
CA LEU A 82 -7.62 6.45 -7.25
C LEU A 82 -8.41 7.76 -7.20
N GLU A 83 -8.62 8.42 -8.34
CA GLU A 83 -9.35 9.68 -8.43
C GLU A 83 -10.81 9.54 -8.00
N ARG A 84 -11.40 8.35 -8.15
CA ARG A 84 -12.74 8.06 -7.66
C ARG A 84 -12.74 7.58 -6.21
N ARG A 85 -11.82 6.66 -5.88
CA ARG A 85 -11.83 5.94 -4.60
C ARG A 85 -11.41 6.82 -3.42
N ILE A 86 -10.40 7.67 -3.59
CA ILE A 86 -9.87 8.52 -2.51
C ILE A 86 -10.94 9.52 -2.02
N PRO A 87 -11.61 10.31 -2.89
CA PRO A 87 -12.66 11.23 -2.44
C PRO A 87 -13.85 10.51 -1.81
N GLN A 88 -14.24 9.35 -2.33
CA GLN A 88 -15.30 8.52 -1.74
C GLN A 88 -14.95 8.10 -0.32
N TRP A 89 -13.72 7.64 -0.08
CA TRP A 89 -13.28 7.26 1.25
C TRP A 89 -13.23 8.45 2.22
N LEU A 90 -12.63 9.56 1.80
CA LEU A 90 -12.55 10.78 2.61
C LEU A 90 -13.94 11.30 2.99
N THR A 91 -14.90 11.23 2.07
CA THR A 91 -16.29 11.64 2.33
C THR A 91 -17.00 10.70 3.31
N ALA A 92 -16.66 9.41 3.30
CA ALA A 92 -17.23 8.43 4.22
C ALA A 92 -16.68 8.62 5.65
N VAL A 93 -15.35 8.75 5.78
CA VAL A 93 -14.69 8.92 7.08
C VAL A 93 -14.96 10.28 7.72
N GLY A 94 -15.08 11.35 6.94
CA GLY A 94 -15.37 12.70 7.46
C GLY A 94 -16.82 12.92 7.93
N ARG A 95 -17.68 11.90 7.86
CA ARG A 95 -19.08 11.94 8.33
C ARG A 95 -19.27 11.28 9.69
N GLU A 96 -18.22 10.72 10.28
CA GLU A 96 -18.17 10.17 11.64
C GLU A 96 -17.70 11.23 12.63
#